data_AF-A0A942MWZ5-F1
#
_entry.id   AF-A0A942MWZ5-F1
#
_cell.length_a   1.000
_cell.length_b   1.000
_cell.length_c   1.000
_cell.angle_alpha   90.00
_cell.angle_beta   90.00
_cell.angle_gamma   90.00
#
_symmetry.space_group_name_H-M   'P 1'
#
loop_
_entity.id
_entity.type
_entity.pdbx_description
1 polymer ?
#
loop_
_entity_poly.entity_id
_entity_poly.type
_entity_poly.pdbx_seq_one_letter_code
_entity_poly.pdbx_strand_id
1 'polypeptide(L)'
;MVIIILSDALLKSLTTIFYFVLILIPIMVAVEYANHFQLLEKWASFLGWLPRSLNMSPQAAFPLLVGLFLGVFYGAAVIIEYTRQGTLNKRDIMLSGVFLAINHSIIEDNLLMAAVGANLLILFPIRFIMAFLVTRAAGYYYDSKIAHQMVGDTEPKAAD
;
A
#
# COMPACT_ATOMS: atom_id res chain seq x y z
N MET A 1 36.47 25.64 -11.72
CA MET A 1 35.21 25.27 -12.41
C MET A 1 34.54 24.07 -11.77
N VAL A 2 35.18 22.89 -11.71
CA VAL A 2 34.61 21.67 -11.10
C VAL A 2 34.24 21.83 -9.62
N ILE A 3 35.11 22.43 -8.80
CA ILE A 3 34.86 22.65 -7.36
C ILE A 3 33.63 23.52 -7.11
N ILE A 4 33.39 24.54 -7.95
CA ILE A 4 32.24 25.45 -7.83
C ILE A 4 30.93 24.71 -8.18
N ILE A 5 30.96 23.90 -9.24
CA ILE A 5 29.80 23.07 -9.63
C ILE A 5 29.48 22.06 -8.52
N LEU A 6 30.49 21.43 -7.94
CA LEU A 6 30.32 20.46 -6.86
C LEU A 6 29.73 21.11 -5.60
N SER A 7 30.21 22.29 -5.20
CA SER A 7 29.67 23.02 -4.06
C SER A 7 28.24 23.48 -4.29
N ASP A 8 27.91 23.96 -5.50
CA ASP A 8 26.56 24.40 -5.83
C ASP A 8 25.56 23.23 -5.83
N ALA A 9 25.98 22.06 -6.37
CA ALA A 9 25.20 20.84 -6.32
C ALA A 9 24.97 20.34 -4.88
N LEU A 10 26.00 20.38 -4.03
CA LEU A 10 25.90 19.98 -2.62
C LEU A 10 24.94 20.89 -1.85
N LEU A 11 25.07 22.21 -2.01
CA LEU A 11 24.20 23.17 -1.33
C LEU A 11 22.74 23.00 -1.76
N LYS A 12 22.48 22.89 -3.06
CA LYS A 12 21.12 22.64 -3.58
C LYS A 12 20.53 21.34 -3.04
N SER A 13 21.32 20.26 -3.04
CA SER A 13 20.87 18.96 -2.53
C SER A 13 20.54 19.02 -1.04
N LEU A 14 21.36 19.70 -0.23
CA LEU A 14 21.10 19.92 1.20
C LEU A 14 19.83 20.72 1.44
N THR A 15 19.61 21.77 0.65
CA THR A 15 18.38 22.58 0.73
C THR A 15 17.14 21.75 0.38
N THR A 16 17.21 20.90 -0.65
CA THR A 16 16.10 19.98 -1.00
C THR A 16 15.82 18.97 0.10
N ILE A 17 16.85 18.36 0.68
CA ILE A 17 16.71 17.44 1.82
C ILE A 17 16.04 18.15 3.00
N PHE A 18 16.47 19.38 3.29
CA PHE A 18 15.87 20.19 4.36
C PHE A 18 14.37 20.44 4.13
N TYR A 19 13.96 20.78 2.91
CA TYR A 19 12.54 20.94 2.57
C TYR A 19 11.75 19.64 2.74
N PHE A 20 12.30 18.51 2.32
CA PHE A 20 11.64 17.21 2.51
C PHE A 20 11.48 16.89 3.99
N VAL A 21 12.52 17.06 4.81
CA VAL A 21 12.44 16.82 6.26
C VAL A 21 11.38 17.70 6.91
N LEU A 22 11.31 18.99 6.52
CA LEU A 22 10.33 19.94 7.03
C LEU A 22 8.88 19.55 6.70
N ILE A 23 8.65 18.90 5.55
CA ILE A 23 7.32 18.43 5.14
C ILE A 23 7.00 17.07 5.78
N LEU A 24 7.96 16.14 5.75
CA LEU A 24 7.76 14.75 6.16
C LEU A 24 7.58 14.59 7.67
N ILE A 25 8.41 15.24 8.49
CA ILE A 25 8.32 15.06 9.95
C ILE A 25 6.92 15.44 10.49
N PRO A 26 6.36 16.62 10.16
CA PRO A 26 5.01 16.97 10.62
C PRO A 26 3.92 16.01 10.15
N ILE A 27 4.00 15.55 8.89
CA ILE A 27 3.03 14.60 8.33
C ILE A 27 3.13 13.27 9.07
N MET A 28 4.33 12.72 9.23
CA MET A 28 4.57 11.46 9.93
C MET A 28 4.04 11.52 11.36
N VAL A 29 4.33 12.61 12.08
CA VAL A 29 3.79 12.82 13.43
C VAL A 29 2.26 12.88 13.42
N ALA A 30 1.65 13.56 12.45
CA ALA A 30 0.20 13.66 12.35
C ALA A 30 -0.46 12.30 12.04
N VAL A 31 0.09 11.52 11.12
CA VAL A 31 -0.45 10.18 10.78
C VAL A 31 -0.22 9.20 11.93
N GLU A 32 0.92 9.24 12.61
CA GLU A 32 1.17 8.41 13.80
C GLU A 32 0.25 8.81 14.96
N TYR A 33 -0.03 10.11 15.14
CA TYR A 33 -1.02 10.55 16.10
C TYR A 33 -2.41 10.00 15.73
N ALA A 34 -2.83 10.08 14.46
CA ALA A 34 -4.09 9.49 14.01
C ALA A 34 -4.16 7.98 14.28
N ASN A 35 -3.05 7.26 14.13
CA ASN A 35 -2.93 5.86 14.51
C ASN A 35 -3.13 5.65 16.02
N HIS A 36 -2.47 6.47 16.86
CA HIS A 36 -2.57 6.40 18.32
C HIS A 36 -4.01 6.58 18.85
N PHE A 37 -4.81 7.46 18.23
CA PHE A 37 -6.23 7.66 18.62
C PHE A 37 -7.18 6.61 18.02
N GLN A 38 -6.65 5.54 17.44
CA GLN A 38 -7.41 4.49 16.75
C GLN A 38 -8.34 5.06 15.67
N LEU A 39 -7.98 6.21 15.08
CA LEU A 39 -8.74 6.77 13.97
C LEU A 39 -8.70 5.78 12.81
N LEU A 40 -7.54 5.23 12.49
CA LEU A 40 -7.40 4.25 11.40
C LEU A 40 -8.31 3.02 11.59
N GLU A 41 -8.53 2.57 12.83
CA GLU A 41 -9.46 1.48 13.15
C GLU A 41 -10.92 1.86 12.89
N LYS A 42 -11.33 3.07 13.31
CA LYS A 42 -12.67 3.61 13.02
C LYS A 42 -12.88 3.76 11.51
N TRP A 43 -11.90 4.30 10.81
CA TRP A 43 -11.92 4.45 9.36
C TRP A 43 -11.90 3.09 8.66
N ALA A 44 -11.25 2.07 9.21
CA ALA A 44 -11.28 0.70 8.69
C ALA A 44 -12.66 0.08 8.75
N SER A 45 -13.38 0.29 9.85
CA SER A 45 -14.77 -0.17 9.94
C SER A 45 -15.66 0.48 8.88
N PHE A 46 -15.46 1.77 8.61
CA PHE A 46 -16.21 2.52 7.60
C PHE A 46 -15.81 2.12 6.17
N LEU A 47 -14.51 1.94 5.91
CA LEU A 47 -13.94 1.56 4.63
C LEU A 47 -13.93 0.05 4.41
N GLY A 48 -14.73 -0.72 5.14
CA GLY A 48 -14.91 -2.16 4.94
C GLY A 48 -15.46 -2.51 3.55
N TRP A 49 -15.90 -1.52 2.76
CA TRP A 49 -16.26 -1.69 1.35
C TRP A 49 -15.04 -1.82 0.42
N LEU A 50 -13.89 -1.24 0.78
CA LEU A 50 -12.70 -1.22 -0.07
C LEU A 50 -12.13 -2.63 -0.26
N PRO A 51 -11.87 -3.44 0.77
CA PRO A 51 -11.40 -4.82 0.58
C PRO A 51 -12.41 -5.67 -0.18
N ARG A 52 -13.71 -5.49 0.07
CA ARG A 52 -14.77 -6.22 -0.64
C ARG A 52 -14.73 -5.93 -2.14
N SER A 53 -14.50 -4.68 -2.52
CA SER A 53 -14.35 -4.29 -3.93
C SER A 53 -13.11 -4.90 -4.61
N LEU A 54 -12.12 -5.31 -3.82
CA LEU A 54 -10.91 -6.00 -4.27
C LEU A 54 -10.99 -7.53 -4.14
N ASN A 55 -12.19 -8.08 -3.89
CA ASN A 55 -12.42 -9.51 -3.61
C ASN A 55 -11.56 -10.04 -2.45
N MET A 56 -11.40 -9.24 -1.39
CA MET A 56 -10.76 -9.63 -0.15
C MET A 56 -11.78 -9.72 0.99
N SER A 57 -11.37 -10.39 2.06
CA SER A 57 -12.13 -10.41 3.30
C SER A 57 -12.18 -9.02 3.97
N PRO A 58 -13.28 -8.65 4.67
CA PRO A 58 -13.38 -7.38 5.40
C PRO A 58 -12.27 -7.18 6.44
N GLN A 59 -11.66 -8.26 6.93
CA GLN A 59 -10.56 -8.26 7.89
C GLN A 59 -9.30 -7.58 7.32
N ALA A 60 -9.14 -7.53 5.99
CA ALA A 60 -8.04 -6.82 5.34
C ALA A 60 -8.19 -5.29 5.36
N ALA A 61 -9.33 -4.73 5.79
CA ALA A 61 -9.58 -3.28 5.80
C ALA A 61 -8.54 -2.51 6.61
N PHE A 62 -8.28 -2.97 7.84
CA PHE A 62 -7.35 -2.30 8.74
C PHE A 62 -5.90 -2.39 8.24
N PRO A 63 -5.35 -3.57 7.90
CA PRO A 63 -4.01 -3.66 7.32
C PRO A 63 -3.83 -2.83 6.04
N LEU A 64 -4.83 -2.81 5.14
CA LEU A 64 -4.80 -1.99 3.93
C LEU A 64 -4.74 -0.49 4.25
N LEU A 65 -5.52 -0.02 5.22
CA LEU A 65 -5.52 1.39 5.58
C LEU A 65 -4.24 1.84 6.27
N VAL A 66 -3.73 1.02 7.17
CA VAL A 66 -2.42 1.26 7.78
C VAL A 66 -1.38 1.39 6.67
N GLY A 67 -1.33 0.47 5.72
CA GLY A 67 -0.40 0.56 4.59
C GLY A 67 -0.62 1.78 3.69
N LEU A 68 -1.88 2.18 3.48
CA LEU A 68 -2.25 3.30 2.64
C LEU A 68 -1.89 4.65 3.23
N PHE A 69 -1.98 4.81 4.55
CA PHE A 69 -1.76 6.09 5.23
C PHE A 69 -0.37 6.19 5.88
N LEU A 70 0.10 5.12 6.54
CA LEU A 70 1.39 5.06 7.24
C LEU A 70 2.52 4.45 6.40
N GLY A 71 2.17 3.86 5.26
CA GLY A 71 3.15 3.32 4.31
C GLY A 71 3.37 1.82 4.41
N VAL A 72 4.11 1.29 3.43
CA VAL A 72 4.20 -0.14 3.15
C VAL A 72 4.83 -0.94 4.29
N PHE A 73 5.80 -0.38 5.02
CA PHE A 73 6.45 -1.09 6.14
C PHE A 73 5.49 -1.32 7.30
N TYR A 74 4.73 -0.30 7.69
CA TYR A 74 3.68 -0.43 8.71
C TYR A 74 2.56 -1.35 8.26
N GLY A 75 2.10 -1.19 7.01
CA GLY A 75 1.11 -2.09 6.42
C GLY A 75 1.57 -3.55 6.44
N ALA A 76 2.82 -3.82 6.06
CA ALA A 76 3.39 -5.16 6.09
C ALA A 76 3.47 -5.73 7.51
N ALA A 77 3.87 -4.93 8.50
CA ALA A 77 3.90 -5.36 9.90
C ALA A 77 2.52 -5.81 10.40
N VAL A 78 1.47 -5.03 10.08
CA VAL A 78 0.09 -5.37 10.44
C VAL A 78 -0.43 -6.59 9.66
N ILE A 79 -0.13 -6.70 8.37
CA ILE A 79 -0.48 -7.88 7.56
C ILE A 79 0.15 -9.14 8.15
N ILE A 80 1.43 -9.09 8.53
CA ILE A 80 2.15 -10.21 9.15
C ILE A 80 1.48 -10.61 10.47
N GLU A 81 1.14 -9.63 11.31
CA GLU A 81 0.50 -9.89 12.60
C GLU A 81 -0.88 -10.56 12.41
N TYR A 82 -1.70 -10.04 11.50
CA TYR A 82 -3.01 -10.62 11.18
C TYR A 82 -2.89 -12.02 10.55
N THR A 83 -1.85 -12.25 9.75
CA THR A 83 -1.55 -13.58 9.20
C THR A 83 -1.23 -14.57 10.31
N ARG A 84 -0.44 -14.17 11.31
CA ARG A 84 -0.09 -15.02 12.47
C ARG A 84 -1.30 -15.33 13.34
N GLN A 85 -2.26 -14.41 13.43
CA GLN A 85 -3.53 -14.61 14.13
C GLN A 85 -4.53 -15.47 13.33
N GLY A 86 -4.23 -15.81 12.08
CA GLY A 86 -5.12 -16.59 11.21
C GLY A 86 -6.35 -15.83 10.74
N THR A 87 -6.35 -14.49 10.82
CA THR A 87 -7.49 -13.65 10.41
C THR A 87 -7.52 -13.36 8.91
N LEU A 88 -6.36 -13.44 8.23
CA LEU A 88 -6.23 -13.21 6.79
C LEU A 88 -5.92 -14.51 6.04
N ASN A 89 -6.60 -14.71 4.92
CA ASN A 89 -6.32 -15.81 4.01
C ASN A 89 -5.11 -15.49 3.11
N LYS A 90 -4.47 -16.53 2.55
CA LYS A 90 -3.35 -16.37 1.58
C LYS A 90 -3.68 -15.41 0.44
N ARG A 91 -4.93 -15.45 -0.03
CA ARG A 91 -5.48 -14.52 -1.03
C ARG A 91 -5.42 -13.07 -0.54
N ASP A 92 -5.93 -12.80 0.66
CA ASP A 92 -5.99 -11.44 1.21
C ASP A 92 -4.59 -10.87 1.40
N ILE A 93 -3.64 -11.69 1.85
CA ILE A 93 -2.23 -11.30 2.04
C ILE A 93 -1.61 -10.91 0.70
N MET A 94 -1.76 -11.76 -0.32
CA MET A 94 -1.22 -11.50 -1.66
C MET A 94 -1.83 -10.23 -2.27
N LEU A 95 -3.15 -10.12 -2.27
CA LEU A 95 -3.83 -8.97 -2.88
C LEU A 95 -3.52 -7.68 -2.12
N SER A 96 -3.43 -7.73 -0.78
CA SER A 96 -3.06 -6.55 0.01
C SER A 96 -1.64 -6.11 -0.32
N GLY A 97 -0.71 -7.06 -0.49
CA GLY A 97 0.64 -6.78 -0.95
C GLY A 97 0.67 -6.13 -2.34
N VAL A 98 -0.09 -6.65 -3.31
CA VAL A 98 -0.17 -6.08 -4.67
C VAL A 98 -0.73 -4.65 -4.63
N PHE A 99 -1.79 -4.42 -3.87
CA PHE A 99 -2.40 -3.09 -3.76
C PHE A 99 -1.42 -2.08 -3.16
N LEU A 100 -0.82 -2.42 -2.01
CA LEU A 100 0.10 -1.55 -1.29
C LEU A 100 1.42 -1.33 -2.04
N ALA A 101 1.89 -2.30 -2.83
CA ALA A 101 3.06 -2.11 -3.67
C ALA A 101 2.88 -0.96 -4.67
N ILE A 102 1.66 -0.75 -5.17
CA ILE A 102 1.35 0.29 -6.15
C ILE A 102 0.93 1.59 -5.46
N ASN A 103 0.15 1.47 -4.38
CA ASN A 103 -0.43 2.60 -3.69
C ASN A 103 -0.34 2.41 -2.17
N HIS A 104 0.81 2.82 -1.63
CA HIS A 104 1.04 3.06 -0.21
C HIS A 104 1.30 4.55 0.00
N SER A 105 1.25 5.00 1.26
CA SER A 105 1.62 6.38 1.64
C SER A 105 0.92 7.46 0.79
N ILE A 106 -0.40 7.36 0.65
CA ILE A 106 -1.20 8.19 -0.27
C ILE A 106 -1.14 9.68 0.07
N ILE A 107 -0.85 10.02 1.32
CA ILE A 107 -0.64 11.41 1.76
C ILE A 107 0.82 11.80 1.53
N GLU A 108 1.74 11.05 2.12
CA GLU A 108 3.18 11.36 2.16
C GLU A 108 3.80 11.41 0.75
N ASP A 109 3.69 10.33 -0.03
CA ASP A 109 4.29 10.23 -1.37
C ASP A 109 3.74 11.29 -2.32
N ASN A 110 2.43 11.52 -2.26
CA ASN A 110 1.78 12.46 -3.16
C ASN A 110 2.17 13.90 -2.79
N LEU A 111 2.27 14.24 -1.51
CA LEU A 111 2.68 15.57 -1.07
C LEU A 111 4.18 15.81 -1.32
N LEU A 112 5.02 14.78 -1.19
CA LEU A 112 6.41 14.82 -1.63
C LEU A 112 6.52 15.12 -3.13
N MET A 113 5.76 14.41 -3.96
CA MET A 113 5.77 14.67 -5.41
C MET A 113 5.22 16.05 -5.74
N ALA A 114 4.23 16.54 -5.00
CA ALA A 114 3.75 17.91 -5.13
C ALA A 114 4.84 18.94 -4.81
N ALA A 115 5.66 18.69 -3.78
CA ALA A 115 6.79 19.56 -3.43
C ALA A 115 7.85 19.63 -4.54
N VAL A 116 7.96 18.60 -5.37
CA VAL A 116 8.83 18.55 -6.57
C VAL A 116 8.14 19.12 -7.82
N GLY A 117 6.88 19.56 -7.71
CA GLY A 117 6.12 20.21 -8.78
C GLY A 117 5.13 19.30 -9.52
N ALA A 118 4.87 18.09 -9.04
CA ALA A 118 3.87 17.20 -9.63
C ALA A 118 2.44 17.65 -9.31
N ASN A 119 1.52 17.39 -10.24
CA ASN A 119 0.10 17.69 -10.04
C ASN A 119 -0.59 16.58 -9.21
N LEU A 120 -0.92 16.90 -7.96
CA LEU A 120 -1.65 16.02 -7.03
C LEU A 120 -2.94 15.45 -7.61
N LEU A 121 -3.72 16.28 -8.32
CA LEU A 121 -5.02 15.90 -8.87
C LEU A 121 -4.92 14.85 -9.98
N ILE A 122 -3.76 14.73 -10.61
CA ILE A 122 -3.50 13.73 -11.65
C ILE A 122 -2.82 12.50 -11.04
N LEU A 123 -1.83 12.71 -10.18
CA LEU A 123 -1.03 11.63 -9.61
C LEU A 123 -1.85 10.71 -8.70
N PHE A 124 -2.66 11.29 -7.81
CA PHE A 124 -3.49 10.56 -6.87
C PHE A 124 -4.45 9.57 -7.56
N PRO A 125 -5.33 9.99 -8.48
CA PRO A 125 -6.29 9.07 -9.07
C PRO A 125 -5.61 8.03 -9.96
N ILE A 126 -4.53 8.38 -10.67
CA ILE A 126 -3.81 7.39 -11.50
C ILE A 126 -3.24 6.27 -10.62
N ARG A 127 -2.55 6.61 -9.51
CA ARG A 127 -2.01 5.61 -8.59
C ARG A 127 -3.11 4.74 -7.99
N PHE A 128 -4.19 5.36 -7.55
CA PHE A 128 -5.31 4.64 -6.94
C PHE A 128 -6.02 3.71 -7.94
N ILE A 129 -6.32 4.20 -9.15
CA ILE A 129 -6.96 3.42 -10.22
C ILE A 129 -6.05 2.27 -10.66
N MET A 130 -4.76 2.52 -10.86
CA MET A 130 -3.80 1.48 -11.22
C MET A 130 -3.70 0.39 -10.14
N ALA A 131 -3.61 0.78 -8.87
CA ALA A 131 -3.60 -0.17 -7.76
C ALA A 131 -4.88 -1.00 -7.74
N PHE A 132 -6.03 -0.37 -7.93
CA PHE A 132 -7.32 -1.05 -7.97
C PHE A 132 -7.41 -2.06 -9.12
N LEU A 133 -7.10 -1.63 -10.36
CA LEU A 133 -7.18 -2.47 -11.55
C LEU A 133 -6.22 -3.66 -11.49
N VAL A 134 -4.96 -3.41 -11.12
CA VAL A 134 -3.94 -4.47 -11.04
C VAL A 134 -4.27 -5.46 -9.93
N THR A 135 -4.71 -4.99 -8.76
CA THR A 135 -5.11 -5.87 -7.66
C THR A 135 -6.31 -6.73 -8.07
N ARG A 136 -7.28 -6.14 -8.77
CA ARG A 136 -8.46 -6.88 -9.22
C ARG A 136 -8.10 -7.91 -10.31
N ALA A 137 -7.23 -7.54 -11.25
CA ALA A 137 -6.69 -8.48 -12.25
C ALA A 137 -5.89 -9.62 -11.59
N ALA A 138 -5.06 -9.31 -10.59
CA ALA A 138 -4.34 -10.32 -9.81
C ALA A 138 -5.29 -11.25 -9.05
N GLY A 139 -6.40 -10.72 -8.53
CA GLY A 139 -7.47 -11.50 -7.89
C GLY A 139 -8.11 -12.49 -8.86
N TYR A 140 -8.46 -12.05 -10.07
CA TYR A 140 -8.98 -12.94 -11.10
C TYR A 140 -7.97 -14.03 -11.50
N TYR A 141 -6.69 -13.67 -11.66
CA TYR A 141 -5.65 -14.64 -11.97
C TYR A 141 -5.45 -15.67 -10.85
N TYR A 142 -5.44 -15.23 -9.60
CA TYR A 142 -5.32 -16.13 -8.44
C TYR A 142 -6.48 -17.14 -8.38
N ASP A 143 -7.71 -16.67 -8.61
CA ASP A 143 -8.90 -17.52 -8.61
C ASP A 143 -8.86 -18.56 -9.73
N SER A 144 -8.42 -18.17 -10.93
CA SER A 144 -8.26 -19.09 -12.06
C SER A 144 -7.28 -20.23 -11.75
N LYS A 145 -6.21 -19.94 -11.00
CA LYS A 145 -5.17 -20.91 -10.67
C LYS A 145 -5.62 -21.89 -9.57
N ILE A 146 -6.33 -21.40 -8.55
CA ILE A 146 -6.93 -22.24 -7.50
C ILE A 146 -8.00 -23.16 -8.10
N ALA A 147 -8.84 -22.67 -9.01
CA ALA A 147 -9.85 -23.48 -9.69
C ALA A 147 -9.21 -24.62 -10.51
N HIS A 148 -8.09 -24.36 -11.19
CA HIS A 148 -7.33 -25.40 -11.89
C HIS A 148 -6.69 -26.44 -10.95
N GLN A 149 -6.25 -26.05 -9.75
CA GLN A 149 -5.72 -26.99 -8.76
C GLN A 149 -6.81 -27.91 -8.18
N MET A 150 -8.01 -27.38 -7.93
CA MET A 150 -9.13 -28.20 -7.42
C MET A 150 -9.66 -29.20 -8.44
N VAL A 151 -9.62 -28.88 -9.74
CA VAL A 151 -10.00 -29.83 -10.82
C VAL A 151 -8.94 -30.92 -10.98
N GLY A 152 -7.65 -30.58 -10.89
CA GLY A 152 -6.55 -31.55 -10.98
C GLY A 152 -6.50 -32.58 -9.84
N ASP A 153 -6.94 -32.23 -8.64
CA ASP A 153 -7.00 -33.16 -7.49
C ASP A 153 -8.25 -34.09 -7.52
N THR A 154 -9.19 -33.87 -8.45
CA THR A 154 -10.39 -34.71 -8.61
C THR A 154 -10.29 -35.75 -9.72
N GLU A 155 -9.24 -35.71 -10.55
CA GLU A 155 -8.93 -36.85 -11.40
C GLU A 155 -8.41 -37.99 -10.51
N PRO A 156 -9.04 -39.18 -10.55
CA PRO A 156 -8.52 -40.32 -9.81
C PRO A 156 -7.11 -40.57 -10.33
N LYS A 157 -6.11 -40.48 -9.44
CA LYS A 157 -4.78 -41.04 -9.70
C LYS A 157 -5.01 -42.46 -10.22
N ALA A 158 -4.83 -42.65 -11.53
CA ALA A 158 -4.80 -43.96 -12.11
C ALA A 158 -3.77 -44.75 -11.31
N ALA A 159 -4.24 -45.86 -10.74
CA ALA A 159 -3.40 -46.78 -10.00
C ALA A 159 -2.45 -47.42 -11.00
N ASP A 160 -1.20 -46.99 -10.97
CA ASP A 160 -0.06 -47.62 -11.64
C ASP A 160 0.73 -48.46 -10.63
#